data_AF-A0A2K4Y317-F1
#
_entry.id   AF-A0A2K4Y317-F1
#
_cell.length_a   1.000
_cell.length_b   1.000
_cell.length_c   1.000
_cell.angle_alpha   90.00
_cell.angle_beta   90.00
_cell.angle_gamma   90.00
#
_symmetry.space_group_name_H-M   'P 1'
#
loop_
_entity.id
_entity.type
_entity.pdbx_description
1 polymer ?
#
loop_
_entity_poly.entity_id
_entity_poly.type
_entity_poly.pdbx_seq_one_letter_code
_entity_poly.pdbx_strand_id
1 'polypeptide(L)'
;MYDVVIAREACFLDKSISRGEVVSVHRDMVAAMTARDKLNKRKRAIHSESAFIAVHSENALRKGEIVEQLIDDYDREQRRAFCKRLMAAILSMELTGKPDRLADDAGYYLQQEGLTLEELRERYEQEVREEHQEQVLQQQEAAHLRARGYEAQKAIDIIRNEPCFSVPAVRGVQARGEFYLAQIPYPILAKLFVFDEEEAVPAELRAQRALNKKRAEDISEYMLANRDEYVLPALTASVDIAMAFEPFEGVPQLGMLHIPMSATMLINDGQHRRYAIELALKGDTTLQNETAPVQIHFDQGLKRSQQIFADINSKAVKPSSAINALYDHRNPYNAWIQQLLNGMPNIKKRIDFENATPGQRSYKLWSLVAFKKFVTLLTGVSERTIGLADEARLQGIAELVHQFLEECGKHLPQWAHMVSGGIPAADVREVMVIGHAVFLEALGMFGREALFAGTYLTPIDRDAKLIDPSRARWHSMQRLVVVDTDKGAAMWENRCVVLGKMQKTTDGIKATAAKLLGIAGVALTDDLASVDDRVERAKEMTSARGGNS
;
A
#
# COMPACT_ATOMS: atom_id res chain seq x y z
N MET A 1 -34.75 -56.49 -7.57
CA MET A 1 -33.40 -56.56 -6.99
C MET A 1 -33.51 -56.91 -5.52
N TYR A 2 -33.23 -58.16 -5.19
CA TYR A 2 -33.34 -58.74 -3.85
C TYR A 2 -32.08 -59.57 -3.59
N ASP A 3 -31.36 -59.24 -2.52
CA ASP A 3 -30.17 -60.00 -2.12
C ASP A 3 -30.59 -61.12 -1.19
N VAL A 4 -30.29 -62.36 -1.55
CA VAL A 4 -30.79 -63.54 -0.85
C VAL A 4 -29.66 -64.50 -0.50
N VAL A 5 -29.89 -65.28 0.55
CA VAL A 5 -29.03 -66.42 0.87
C VAL A 5 -29.76 -67.70 0.46
N ILE A 6 -29.14 -68.49 -0.40
CA ILE A 6 -29.69 -69.74 -0.92
C ILE A 6 -28.81 -70.92 -0.48
N ALA A 7 -29.44 -72.06 -0.21
CA ALA A 7 -28.72 -73.31 0.02
C ALA A 7 -28.22 -73.90 -1.31
N ARG A 8 -26.90 -73.96 -1.50
CA ARG A 8 -26.23 -74.51 -2.68
C ARG A 8 -26.40 -76.03 -2.79
N GLU A 9 -26.57 -76.69 -1.65
CA GLU A 9 -26.79 -78.14 -1.52
C GLU A 9 -27.83 -78.43 -0.45
N ALA A 10 -28.47 -79.60 -0.54
CA ALA A 10 -29.40 -80.05 0.49
C ALA A 10 -28.64 -80.28 1.81
N CYS A 11 -29.10 -79.68 2.89
CA CYS A 11 -28.41 -79.76 4.17
C CYS A 11 -29.38 -79.72 5.36
N PHE A 12 -28.84 -79.99 6.54
CA PHE A 12 -29.57 -79.93 7.80
C PHE A 12 -28.87 -78.97 8.76
N LEU A 13 -29.62 -78.00 9.29
CA LEU A 13 -29.19 -77.14 10.39
C LEU A 13 -30.10 -77.38 11.60
N ASP A 14 -31.17 -76.59 11.74
CA ASP A 14 -32.23 -76.77 12.73
C ASP A 14 -33.48 -77.46 12.13
N LYS A 15 -33.55 -77.44 10.78
CA LYS A 15 -34.56 -78.09 9.93
C LYS A 15 -33.89 -78.61 8.66
N SER A 16 -34.56 -79.49 7.93
CA SER A 16 -34.14 -79.86 6.57
C SER A 16 -34.29 -78.64 5.64
N ILE A 17 -33.24 -78.36 4.87
CA ILE A 17 -33.19 -77.29 3.88
C ILE A 17 -32.89 -77.93 2.53
N SER A 18 -33.75 -77.71 1.55
CA SER A 18 -33.58 -78.25 0.20
C SER A 18 -32.53 -77.46 -0.58
N ARG A 19 -31.87 -78.12 -1.55
CA ARG A 19 -31.05 -77.41 -2.54
C ARG A 19 -31.93 -76.37 -3.26
N GLY A 20 -31.41 -75.17 -3.46
CA GLY A 20 -32.14 -74.06 -4.07
C GLY A 20 -33.07 -73.31 -3.11
N GLU A 21 -33.25 -73.75 -1.86
CA GLU A 21 -34.14 -73.08 -0.92
C GLU A 21 -33.56 -71.72 -0.48
N VAL A 22 -34.38 -70.67 -0.61
CA VAL A 22 -34.11 -69.32 -0.10
C VAL A 22 -34.20 -69.32 1.42
N VAL A 23 -33.07 -69.17 2.09
CA VAL A 23 -32.93 -69.23 3.55
C VAL A 23 -33.25 -67.89 4.20
N SER A 24 -32.89 -66.78 3.54
CA SER A 24 -33.15 -65.42 4.02
C SER A 24 -33.05 -64.40 2.89
N VAL A 25 -33.75 -63.27 3.04
CA VAL A 25 -33.76 -62.14 2.11
C VAL A 25 -33.25 -60.91 2.86
N HIS A 26 -32.42 -60.09 2.20
CA HIS A 26 -31.68 -58.98 2.80
C HIS A 26 -31.86 -57.70 1.99
N ARG A 27 -31.61 -56.57 2.66
CA ARG A 27 -31.74 -55.23 2.08
C ARG A 27 -30.57 -54.85 1.16
N ASP A 28 -29.42 -55.49 1.37
CA ASP A 28 -28.17 -55.24 0.68
C ASP A 28 -27.28 -56.50 0.69
N MET A 29 -26.36 -56.59 -0.28
CA MET A 29 -25.46 -57.73 -0.46
C MET A 29 -24.53 -57.94 0.74
N VAL A 30 -24.14 -56.88 1.45
CA VAL A 30 -23.25 -56.99 2.62
C VAL A 30 -23.95 -57.73 3.77
N ALA A 31 -25.23 -57.42 4.00
CA ALA A 31 -26.07 -58.12 4.95
C ALA A 31 -26.29 -59.59 4.54
N ALA A 32 -26.52 -59.84 3.24
CA ALA A 32 -26.64 -61.20 2.70
C ALA A 32 -25.35 -62.02 2.89
N MET A 33 -24.18 -61.46 2.59
CA MET A 33 -22.88 -62.10 2.81
C MET A 33 -22.61 -62.36 4.30
N THR A 34 -22.94 -61.41 5.17
CA THR A 34 -22.80 -61.60 6.63
C THR A 34 -23.68 -62.74 7.14
N ALA A 35 -24.91 -62.84 6.63
CA ALA A 35 -25.83 -63.91 6.98
C ALA A 35 -25.37 -65.27 6.44
N ARG A 36 -24.90 -65.31 5.19
CA ARG A 36 -24.24 -66.47 4.56
C ARG A 36 -23.08 -66.97 5.42
N ASP A 37 -22.19 -66.10 5.86
CA ASP A 37 -21.01 -66.49 6.65
C ASP A 37 -21.39 -67.07 8.00
N LYS A 38 -22.39 -66.51 8.66
CA LYS A 38 -22.96 -67.07 9.90
C LYS A 38 -23.51 -68.48 9.67
N LEU A 39 -24.22 -68.69 8.56
CA LEU A 39 -24.80 -69.99 8.21
C LEU A 39 -23.72 -71.04 7.87
N ASN A 40 -22.75 -70.68 7.03
CA ASN A 40 -21.62 -71.56 6.70
C ASN A 40 -20.77 -71.90 7.92
N LYS A 41 -20.55 -70.94 8.83
CA LYS A 41 -19.86 -71.18 10.11
C LYS A 41 -20.63 -72.15 11.00
N ARG A 42 -21.97 -72.03 11.09
CA ARG A 42 -22.82 -72.98 11.82
C ARG A 42 -22.77 -74.39 11.22
N LYS A 43 -22.70 -74.50 9.90
CA LYS A 43 -22.57 -75.77 9.17
C LYS A 43 -21.16 -76.40 9.26
N ARG A 44 -20.19 -75.72 9.88
CA ARG A 44 -18.76 -76.08 9.86
C ARG A 44 -18.23 -76.30 8.43
N ALA A 45 -18.77 -75.57 7.46
CA ALA A 45 -18.33 -75.65 6.07
C ALA A 45 -16.88 -75.16 5.95
N ILE A 46 -16.04 -75.92 5.25
CA ILE A 46 -14.71 -75.48 4.81
C ILE A 46 -14.92 -74.44 3.70
N HIS A 47 -14.05 -73.42 3.62
CA HIS A 47 -14.21 -72.30 2.66
C HIS A 47 -14.45 -72.75 1.20
N SER A 48 -13.91 -73.89 0.78
CA SER A 48 -14.07 -74.46 -0.56
C SER A 48 -15.44 -75.09 -0.85
N GLU A 49 -16.26 -75.32 0.18
CA GLU A 49 -17.54 -76.04 0.11
C GLU A 49 -18.64 -75.26 0.86
N SER A 50 -18.83 -74.00 0.49
CA SER A 50 -19.87 -73.15 1.06
C SER A 50 -21.27 -73.71 0.73
N ALA A 51 -21.94 -74.27 1.75
CA ALA A 51 -23.29 -74.82 1.61
C ALA A 51 -24.36 -73.75 1.40
N PHE A 52 -24.06 -72.51 1.80
CA PHE A 52 -24.90 -71.35 1.57
C PHE A 52 -24.16 -70.32 0.74
N ILE A 53 -24.85 -69.74 -0.23
CA ILE A 53 -24.35 -68.70 -1.13
C ILE A 53 -25.20 -67.45 -1.00
N ALA A 54 -24.58 -66.28 -1.14
CA ALA A 54 -25.29 -65.01 -1.23
C ALA A 54 -25.35 -64.63 -2.70
N VAL A 55 -26.56 -64.44 -3.22
CA VAL A 55 -26.81 -64.19 -4.64
C VAL A 55 -27.79 -63.04 -4.80
N HIS A 56 -27.66 -62.37 -5.93
CA HIS A 56 -28.59 -61.33 -6.33
C HIS A 56 -29.73 -61.93 -7.17
N SER A 57 -30.96 -61.48 -6.96
CA SER A 57 -32.09 -61.82 -7.83
C SER A 57 -32.81 -60.57 -8.32
N GLU A 58 -33.10 -60.53 -9.62
CA GLU A 58 -33.93 -59.47 -10.19
C GLU A 58 -35.39 -59.59 -9.72
N ASN A 59 -35.85 -60.83 -9.51
CA ASN A 59 -37.22 -61.16 -9.11
C ASN A 59 -37.41 -61.16 -7.59
N ALA A 60 -38.63 -60.87 -7.15
CA ALA A 60 -38.99 -60.92 -5.73
C ALA A 60 -39.10 -62.36 -5.24
N LEU A 61 -38.20 -62.75 -4.34
CA LEU A 61 -38.14 -64.08 -3.76
C LEU A 61 -38.59 -64.09 -2.30
N ARG A 62 -39.18 -65.21 -1.87
CA ARG A 62 -39.61 -65.41 -0.46
C ARG A 62 -38.81 -66.51 0.22
N LYS A 63 -38.63 -66.38 1.53
CA LYS A 63 -38.01 -67.44 2.34
C LYS A 63 -38.79 -68.75 2.20
N GLY A 64 -38.08 -69.84 1.89
CA GLY A 64 -38.62 -71.18 1.64
C GLY A 64 -38.91 -71.49 0.17
N GLU A 65 -38.81 -70.51 -0.73
CA GLU A 65 -38.92 -70.73 -2.18
C GLU A 65 -37.69 -71.47 -2.71
N ILE A 66 -37.88 -72.37 -3.68
CA ILE A 66 -36.79 -73.17 -4.28
C ILE A 66 -36.49 -72.61 -5.67
N VAL A 67 -35.28 -72.08 -5.85
CA VAL A 67 -34.83 -71.47 -7.11
C VAL A 67 -33.43 -72.00 -7.46
N GLU A 68 -33.38 -73.17 -8.09
CA GLU A 68 -32.10 -73.80 -8.44
C GLU A 68 -31.32 -73.04 -9.51
N GLN A 69 -32.00 -72.32 -10.41
CA GLN A 69 -31.35 -71.56 -11.48
C GLN A 69 -30.35 -70.52 -10.96
N LEU A 70 -30.61 -69.93 -9.79
CA LEU A 70 -29.69 -68.98 -9.15
C LEU A 70 -28.39 -69.62 -8.66
N ILE A 71 -28.41 -70.94 -8.39
CA ILE A 71 -27.19 -71.70 -8.07
C ILE A 71 -26.36 -71.87 -9.34
N ASP A 72 -27.00 -72.23 -10.46
CA ASP A 72 -26.31 -72.42 -11.73
C ASP A 72 -25.73 -71.10 -12.26
N ASP A 73 -26.46 -69.99 -12.10
CA ASP A 73 -25.98 -68.64 -12.40
C ASP A 73 -24.77 -68.27 -11.54
N TYR A 74 -24.86 -68.49 -10.23
CA TYR A 74 -23.75 -68.26 -9.31
C TYR A 74 -22.52 -69.12 -9.64
N ASP A 75 -22.69 -70.41 -9.90
CA ASP A 75 -21.60 -71.31 -10.24
C ASP A 75 -20.94 -70.91 -11.58
N ARG A 76 -21.73 -70.46 -12.57
CA ARG A 76 -21.21 -69.89 -13.82
C ARG A 76 -20.43 -68.60 -13.60
N GLU A 77 -20.92 -67.70 -12.74
CA GLU A 77 -20.21 -66.46 -12.40
C GLU A 77 -18.91 -66.73 -11.63
N GLN A 78 -18.91 -67.66 -10.67
CA GLN A 78 -17.71 -68.06 -9.94
C GLN A 78 -16.68 -68.68 -10.88
N ARG A 79 -17.14 -69.52 -11.81
CA ARG A 79 -16.30 -70.10 -12.87
C ARG A 79 -15.67 -69.01 -13.73
N ARG A 80 -16.47 -68.06 -14.22
CA ARG A 80 -15.97 -66.92 -15.01
C ARG A 80 -14.96 -66.09 -14.22
N ALA A 81 -15.27 -65.74 -12.97
CA ALA A 81 -14.40 -64.96 -12.10
C ALA A 81 -13.06 -65.66 -11.84
N PHE A 82 -13.09 -66.97 -11.61
CA PHE A 82 -11.90 -67.78 -11.46
C PHE A 82 -11.07 -67.81 -12.75
N CYS A 83 -11.68 -68.08 -13.91
CA CYS A 83 -10.99 -68.07 -15.20
C CYS A 83 -10.36 -66.71 -15.53
N LYS A 84 -11.06 -65.59 -15.28
CA LYS A 84 -10.50 -64.24 -15.41
C LYS A 84 -9.31 -64.03 -14.48
N ARG A 85 -9.42 -64.44 -13.21
CA ARG A 85 -8.32 -64.34 -12.24
C ARG A 85 -7.11 -65.19 -12.65
N LEU A 86 -7.34 -66.39 -13.15
CA LEU A 86 -6.29 -67.26 -13.67
C LEU A 86 -5.61 -66.63 -14.89
N MET A 87 -6.38 -66.04 -15.81
CA MET A 87 -5.84 -65.31 -16.96
C MET A 87 -5.02 -64.08 -16.53
N ALA A 88 -5.51 -63.31 -15.56
CA ALA A 88 -4.77 -62.18 -14.98
C ALA A 88 -3.46 -62.62 -14.31
N ALA A 89 -3.46 -63.74 -13.59
CA ALA A 89 -2.25 -64.30 -12.99
C ALA A 89 -1.23 -64.73 -14.07
N ILE A 90 -1.69 -65.39 -15.13
CA ILE A 90 -0.83 -65.80 -16.27
C ILE A 90 -0.20 -64.57 -16.94
N LEU A 91 -0.96 -63.48 -17.11
CA LEU A 91 -0.45 -62.23 -17.70
C LEU A 91 0.30 -61.33 -16.69
N SER A 92 0.32 -61.67 -15.40
CA SER A 92 0.82 -60.78 -14.34
C SER A 92 2.25 -60.32 -14.58
N MET A 93 3.13 -61.22 -15.02
CA MET A 93 4.53 -60.87 -15.29
C MET A 93 4.65 -59.85 -16.43
N GLU A 94 3.82 -59.97 -17.46
CA GLU A 94 3.77 -59.04 -18.60
C GLU A 94 3.16 -57.69 -18.21
N LEU A 95 2.05 -57.71 -17.46
CA LEU A 95 1.26 -56.53 -17.13
C LEU A 95 1.85 -55.70 -15.97
N THR A 96 2.51 -56.36 -15.01
CA THR A 96 2.96 -55.73 -13.76
C THR A 96 4.46 -55.85 -13.49
N GLY A 97 5.17 -56.69 -14.25
CA GLY A 97 6.57 -57.03 -14.00
C GLY A 97 6.77 -57.94 -12.78
N LYS A 98 5.69 -58.46 -12.17
CA LYS A 98 5.73 -59.35 -11.00
C LYS A 98 5.05 -60.69 -11.30
N PRO A 99 5.65 -61.82 -10.89
CA PRO A 99 5.00 -63.12 -11.02
C PRO A 99 3.82 -63.25 -10.04
N ASP A 100 2.79 -63.97 -10.45
CA ASP A 100 1.66 -64.36 -9.59
C ASP A 100 1.71 -65.87 -9.36
N ARG A 101 1.62 -66.30 -8.09
CA ARG A 101 1.71 -67.71 -7.69
C ARG A 101 0.59 -68.58 -8.27
N LEU A 102 -0.56 -68.01 -8.61
CA LEU A 102 -1.65 -68.75 -9.23
C LEU A 102 -1.27 -69.24 -10.65
N ALA A 103 -0.33 -68.57 -11.31
CA ALA A 103 0.17 -68.96 -12.62
C ALA A 103 1.09 -70.20 -12.57
N ASP A 104 1.74 -70.45 -11.43
CA ASP A 104 2.69 -71.57 -11.28
C ASP A 104 1.99 -72.94 -11.48
N ASP A 105 0.72 -73.05 -11.06
CA ASP A 105 -0.12 -74.24 -11.18
C ASP A 105 -1.18 -74.13 -12.30
N ALA A 106 -1.02 -73.20 -13.26
CA ALA A 106 -2.04 -72.92 -14.26
C ALA A 106 -2.48 -74.16 -15.07
N GLY A 107 -1.56 -75.09 -15.35
CA GLY A 107 -1.87 -76.34 -16.05
C GLY A 107 -2.85 -77.24 -15.28
N TYR A 108 -2.72 -77.32 -13.96
CA TYR A 108 -3.65 -78.08 -13.10
C TYR A 108 -5.04 -77.46 -13.12
N TYR A 109 -5.12 -76.13 -12.98
CA TYR A 109 -6.39 -75.42 -13.01
C TYR A 109 -7.05 -75.50 -14.39
N LEU A 110 -6.32 -75.32 -15.49
CA LEU A 110 -6.86 -75.49 -16.85
C LEU A 110 -7.49 -76.88 -17.06
N GLN A 111 -6.83 -77.93 -16.56
CA GLN A 111 -7.37 -79.30 -16.62
C GLN A 111 -8.65 -79.45 -15.78
N GLN A 112 -8.66 -78.95 -14.54
CA GLN A 112 -9.85 -78.96 -13.68
C GLN A 112 -11.00 -78.17 -14.31
N GLU A 113 -10.67 -77.08 -15.00
CA GLU A 113 -11.63 -76.22 -15.65
C GLU A 113 -12.05 -76.72 -17.06
N GLY A 114 -11.46 -77.82 -17.55
CA GLY A 114 -11.76 -78.36 -18.88
C GLY A 114 -11.50 -77.39 -20.03
N LEU A 115 -10.49 -76.52 -19.90
CA LEU A 115 -10.12 -75.50 -20.87
C LEU A 115 -8.67 -75.68 -21.32
N THR A 116 -8.38 -75.36 -22.58
CA THR A 116 -7.01 -75.14 -23.03
C THR A 116 -6.55 -73.71 -22.70
N LEU A 117 -5.23 -73.47 -22.73
CA LEU A 117 -4.69 -72.11 -22.58
C LEU A 117 -5.19 -71.19 -23.70
N GLU A 118 -5.33 -71.70 -24.93
CA GLU A 118 -5.82 -70.94 -26.08
C GLU A 118 -7.27 -70.51 -25.90
N GLU A 119 -8.13 -71.42 -25.43
CA GLU A 119 -9.55 -71.11 -25.12
C GLU A 119 -9.70 -70.13 -23.96
N LEU A 120 -8.82 -70.21 -22.95
CA LEU A 120 -8.81 -69.25 -21.84
C LEU A 120 -8.43 -67.85 -22.34
N ARG A 121 -7.40 -67.77 -23.19
CA ARG A 121 -6.93 -66.51 -23.79
C ARG A 121 -7.99 -65.88 -24.68
N GLU A 122 -8.57 -66.65 -25.59
CA GLU A 122 -9.62 -66.19 -26.51
C GLU A 122 -10.82 -65.58 -25.75
N ARG A 123 -11.18 -66.15 -24.59
CA ARG A 123 -12.33 -65.72 -23.81
C ARG A 123 -12.07 -64.53 -22.87
N TYR A 124 -10.88 -64.41 -22.29
CA TYR A 124 -10.65 -63.51 -21.15
C TYR A 124 -9.43 -62.61 -21.25
N GLU A 125 -8.52 -62.81 -22.20
CA GLU A 125 -7.28 -62.02 -22.28
C GLU A 125 -7.56 -60.53 -22.54
N GLN A 126 -8.46 -60.22 -23.49
CA GLN A 126 -8.79 -58.84 -23.81
C GLN A 126 -9.41 -58.11 -22.61
N GLU A 127 -10.42 -58.72 -21.98
CA GLU A 127 -11.13 -58.16 -20.82
C GLU A 127 -10.15 -57.88 -19.66
N VAL A 128 -9.22 -58.79 -19.38
CA VAL A 128 -8.21 -58.63 -18.33
C VAL A 128 -7.22 -57.50 -18.64
N ARG A 129 -6.80 -57.36 -19.90
CA ARG A 129 -5.87 -56.29 -20.32
C ARG A 129 -6.51 -54.91 -20.21
N GLU A 130 -7.78 -54.78 -20.60
CA GLU A 130 -8.56 -53.55 -20.48
C GLU A 130 -8.74 -53.14 -19.01
N GLU A 131 -9.14 -54.08 -18.15
CA GLU A 131 -9.28 -53.83 -16.69
C GLU A 131 -7.95 -53.40 -16.05
N HIS A 132 -6.83 -53.97 -16.47
CA HIS A 132 -5.50 -53.57 -15.99
C HIS A 132 -5.14 -52.15 -16.41
N GLN A 133 -5.42 -51.77 -17.67
CA GLN A 133 -5.18 -50.41 -18.16
C GLN A 133 -5.98 -49.37 -17.38
N GLU A 134 -7.27 -49.63 -17.10
CA GLU A 134 -8.10 -48.75 -16.29
C GLU A 134 -7.57 -48.60 -14.86
N GLN A 135 -7.14 -49.71 -14.23
CA GLN A 135 -6.54 -49.67 -12.90
C GLN A 135 -5.24 -48.85 -12.86
N VAL A 136 -4.40 -48.96 -13.89
CA VAL A 136 -3.18 -48.15 -13.99
C VAL A 136 -3.50 -46.67 -14.12
N LEU A 137 -4.49 -46.30 -14.94
CA LEU A 137 -4.91 -44.91 -15.11
C LEU A 137 -5.46 -44.32 -13.78
N GLN A 138 -6.32 -45.06 -13.09
CA GLN A 138 -6.85 -44.66 -11.78
C GLN A 138 -5.75 -44.50 -10.72
N GLN A 139 -4.75 -45.41 -10.71
CA GLN A 139 -3.60 -45.30 -9.81
C GLN A 139 -2.74 -44.07 -10.11
N GLN A 140 -2.55 -43.73 -11.39
CA GLN A 140 -1.81 -42.53 -11.81
C GLN A 140 -2.53 -41.25 -11.38
N GLU A 141 -3.84 -41.15 -11.57
CA GLU A 141 -4.64 -39.99 -11.12
C GLU A 141 -4.62 -39.82 -9.60
N ALA A 142 -4.78 -40.92 -8.85
CA ALA A 142 -4.71 -40.90 -7.39
C ALA A 142 -3.31 -40.52 -6.87
N ALA A 143 -2.25 -40.99 -7.53
CA ALA A 143 -0.88 -40.60 -7.19
C ALA A 143 -0.62 -39.11 -7.45
N HIS A 144 -1.12 -38.57 -8.56
CA HIS A 144 -1.00 -37.15 -8.90
C HIS A 144 -1.75 -36.25 -7.90
N LEU A 145 -2.97 -36.64 -7.48
CA LEU A 145 -3.72 -35.95 -6.43
C LEU A 145 -3.02 -35.97 -5.07
N ARG A 146 -2.43 -37.12 -4.68
CA ARG A 146 -1.65 -37.23 -3.43
C ARG A 146 -0.37 -36.40 -3.46
N ALA A 147 0.33 -36.33 -4.60
CA ALA A 147 1.52 -35.51 -4.77
C ALA A 147 1.22 -34.01 -4.56
N ARG A 148 0.12 -33.51 -5.15
CA ARG A 148 -0.35 -32.13 -4.91
C ARG A 148 -0.72 -31.85 -3.46
N GLY A 149 -1.40 -32.80 -2.79
CA GLY A 149 -1.74 -32.67 -1.37
C GLY A 149 -0.50 -32.63 -0.46
N TYR A 150 0.52 -33.42 -0.80
CA TYR A 150 1.80 -33.46 -0.08
C TYR A 150 2.60 -32.15 -0.21
N GLU A 151 2.67 -31.56 -1.40
CA GLU A 151 3.33 -30.26 -1.61
C GLU A 151 2.64 -29.13 -0.84
N ALA A 152 1.31 -29.09 -0.84
CA ALA A 152 0.54 -28.13 -0.06
C ALA A 152 0.76 -28.29 1.46
N GLN A 153 0.77 -29.54 1.96
CA GLN A 153 1.04 -29.82 3.37
C GLN A 153 2.47 -29.46 3.77
N LYS A 154 3.45 -29.72 2.89
CA LYS A 154 4.86 -29.36 3.12
C LYS A 154 5.07 -27.85 3.22
N ALA A 155 4.36 -27.05 2.41
CA ALA A 155 4.40 -25.58 2.52
C ALA A 155 3.80 -25.09 3.85
N ILE A 156 2.71 -25.72 4.31
CA ILE A 156 2.11 -25.45 5.63
C ILE A 156 3.09 -25.83 6.76
N ASP A 157 3.76 -26.97 6.67
CA ASP A 157 4.68 -27.46 7.69
C ASP A 157 5.98 -26.64 7.78
N ILE A 158 6.46 -26.08 6.66
CA ILE A 158 7.61 -25.14 6.64
C ILE A 158 7.24 -23.87 7.42
N ILE A 159 6.08 -23.30 7.13
CA ILE A 159 5.57 -22.12 7.82
C ILE A 159 5.37 -22.41 9.32
N ARG A 160 4.93 -23.61 9.68
CA ARG A 160 4.68 -24.00 11.08
C ARG A 160 5.94 -24.20 11.93
N ASN A 161 7.05 -24.57 11.30
CA ASN A 161 8.30 -24.92 12.00
C ASN A 161 9.38 -23.84 11.94
N GLU A 162 9.23 -22.82 11.09
CA GLU A 162 10.11 -21.66 11.10
C GLU A 162 9.69 -20.66 12.20
N PRO A 163 10.61 -20.10 13.00
CA PRO A 163 10.29 -19.05 13.96
C PRO A 163 9.63 -17.87 13.22
N CYS A 164 8.39 -17.53 13.60
CA CYS A 164 7.62 -16.47 12.96
C CYS A 164 7.32 -15.34 13.95
N PHE A 165 7.45 -14.09 13.47
CA PHE A 165 6.79 -12.96 14.08
C PHE A 165 5.31 -12.97 13.67
N SER A 166 4.40 -12.97 14.65
CA SER A 166 2.96 -13.08 14.40
C SER A 166 2.23 -11.83 14.85
N VAL A 167 1.36 -11.29 14.00
CA VAL A 167 0.59 -10.08 14.28
C VAL A 167 -0.84 -10.21 13.76
N PRO A 168 -1.86 -9.73 14.51
CA PRO A 168 -3.21 -9.59 13.97
C PRO A 168 -3.21 -8.66 12.76
N ALA A 169 -3.81 -9.12 11.67
CA ALA A 169 -3.83 -8.38 10.41
C ALA A 169 -5.17 -8.50 9.68
N VAL A 170 -5.46 -7.49 8.86
CA VAL A 170 -6.56 -7.51 7.90
C VAL A 170 -5.99 -7.81 6.52
N ARG A 171 -6.45 -8.90 5.90
CA ARG A 171 -6.12 -9.28 4.53
C ARG A 171 -6.99 -8.50 3.54
N GLY A 172 -6.34 -7.82 2.60
CA GLY A 172 -6.94 -7.13 1.48
C GLY A 172 -6.43 -7.66 0.14
N VAL A 173 -7.12 -7.31 -0.94
CA VAL A 173 -6.70 -7.62 -2.31
C VAL A 173 -6.64 -6.31 -3.11
N GLN A 174 -5.49 -6.02 -3.70
CA GLN A 174 -5.28 -4.87 -4.59
C GLN A 174 -4.53 -5.33 -5.84
N ALA A 175 -5.02 -4.93 -7.02
CA ALA A 175 -4.42 -5.34 -8.30
C ALA A 175 -4.19 -6.86 -8.43
N ARG A 176 -5.15 -7.67 -7.91
CA ARG A 176 -5.12 -9.15 -7.86
C ARG A 176 -4.07 -9.75 -6.91
N GLY A 177 -3.31 -8.93 -6.19
CA GLY A 177 -2.37 -9.38 -5.17
C GLY A 177 -2.94 -9.19 -3.76
N GLU A 178 -2.66 -10.14 -2.87
CA GLU A 178 -2.97 -9.99 -1.44
C GLU A 178 -1.99 -9.01 -0.78
N PHE A 179 -2.50 -8.25 0.19
CA PHE A 179 -1.71 -7.43 1.10
C PHE A 179 -2.34 -7.46 2.49
N TYR A 180 -1.59 -7.07 3.50
CA TYR A 180 -2.01 -7.15 4.89
C TYR A 180 -1.86 -5.81 5.59
N LEU A 181 -2.85 -5.40 6.37
CA LEU A 181 -2.78 -4.24 7.26
C LEU A 181 -2.63 -4.72 8.70
N ALA A 182 -1.56 -4.33 9.37
CA ALA A 182 -1.30 -4.71 10.75
C ALA A 182 -0.91 -3.49 11.61
N GLN A 183 -1.26 -3.51 12.89
CA GLN A 183 -0.78 -2.56 13.88
C GLN A 183 0.50 -3.11 14.50
N ILE A 184 1.64 -2.47 14.25
CA ILE A 184 2.94 -2.92 14.73
C ILE A 184 3.36 -2.06 15.92
N PRO A 185 3.60 -2.64 17.10
CA PRO A 185 4.13 -1.91 18.25
C PRO A 185 5.44 -1.19 17.92
N TYR A 186 5.62 0.04 18.40
CA TYR A 186 6.80 0.85 18.11
C TYR A 186 8.14 0.18 18.41
N PRO A 187 8.33 -0.54 19.54
CA PRO A 187 9.58 -1.25 19.81
C PRO A 187 9.89 -2.35 18.79
N ILE A 188 8.85 -2.94 18.23
CA ILE A 188 8.94 -3.98 17.21
C ILE A 188 9.24 -3.35 15.86
N LEU A 189 8.54 -2.27 15.48
CA LEU A 189 8.80 -1.48 14.29
C LEU A 189 10.25 -0.96 14.25
N ALA A 190 10.78 -0.54 15.40
CA ALA A 190 12.16 -0.07 15.51
C ALA A 190 13.20 -1.19 15.27
N LYS A 191 12.85 -2.47 15.44
CA LYS A 191 13.76 -3.61 15.28
C LYS A 191 13.61 -4.37 13.97
N LEU A 192 12.37 -4.50 13.47
CA LEU A 192 12.04 -5.42 12.37
C LEU A 192 12.46 -4.93 10.99
N PHE A 193 12.59 -3.63 10.79
CA PHE A 193 13.00 -3.09 9.49
C PHE A 193 14.50 -2.87 9.52
N VAL A 194 15.30 -3.58 8.74
CA VAL A 194 16.74 -3.29 8.69
C VAL A 194 16.96 -2.26 7.58
N PHE A 195 17.67 -1.19 7.91
CA PHE A 195 18.15 -0.24 6.92
C PHE A 195 19.53 -0.73 6.49
N ASP A 196 19.67 -1.12 5.23
CA ASP A 196 21.00 -1.17 4.62
C ASP A 196 21.42 0.29 4.40
N GLU A 197 22.13 0.84 5.38
CA GLU A 197 22.77 2.16 5.31
C GLU A 197 23.94 2.18 4.31
N GLU A 198 24.20 1.13 3.54
CA GLU A 198 25.35 1.08 2.67
C GLU A 198 25.20 2.03 1.47
N GLU A 199 25.69 3.27 1.66
CA GLU A 199 26.04 4.20 0.60
C GLU A 199 26.94 3.55 -0.48
N ALA A 200 27.58 2.43 -0.15
CA ALA A 200 28.37 1.59 -1.06
C ALA A 200 27.56 0.82 -2.11
N VAL A 201 26.26 0.56 -1.89
CA VAL A 201 25.40 -0.12 -2.87
C VAL A 201 24.92 0.89 -3.93
N PRO A 202 25.13 0.70 -5.24
CA PRO A 202 24.61 1.60 -6.28
C PRO A 202 23.09 1.85 -6.18
N ALA A 203 22.62 3.05 -6.55
CA ALA A 203 21.22 3.45 -6.39
C ALA A 203 20.23 2.53 -7.12
N GLU A 204 20.65 1.97 -8.26
CA GLU A 204 19.89 1.02 -9.08
C GLU A 204 19.65 -0.31 -8.37
N LEU A 205 20.48 -0.64 -7.39
CA LEU A 205 20.39 -1.86 -6.58
C LEU A 205 19.69 -1.63 -5.23
N ARG A 206 19.25 -0.40 -4.95
CA ARG A 206 18.54 -0.06 -3.71
C ARG A 206 17.02 -0.15 -3.91
N ALA A 207 16.32 -0.64 -2.90
CA ALA A 207 14.86 -0.58 -2.82
C ALA A 207 14.37 0.75 -2.20
N GLN A 208 15.28 1.54 -1.64
CA GLN A 208 14.99 2.70 -0.79
C GLN A 208 15.90 3.89 -1.12
N ARG A 209 15.47 5.11 -0.78
CA ARG A 209 16.29 6.31 -0.92
C ARG A 209 17.08 6.59 0.36
N ALA A 210 18.19 7.31 0.25
CA ALA A 210 18.96 7.77 1.40
C ALA A 210 18.08 8.48 2.44
N LEU A 211 18.27 8.14 3.71
CA LEU A 211 17.56 8.75 4.83
C LEU A 211 18.05 10.19 5.05
N ASN A 212 17.13 11.12 5.26
CA ASN A 212 17.47 12.46 5.71
C ASN A 212 17.26 12.51 7.22
N LYS A 213 18.36 12.50 7.99
CA LYS A 213 18.33 12.45 9.45
C LYS A 213 17.59 13.65 10.05
N LYS A 214 17.85 14.87 9.55
CA LYS A 214 17.14 16.08 9.99
C LYS A 214 15.62 15.95 9.87
N ARG A 215 15.13 15.41 8.76
CA ARG A 215 13.69 15.22 8.56
C ARG A 215 13.08 14.23 9.56
N ALA A 216 13.81 13.20 9.94
CA ALA A 216 13.33 12.24 10.94
C ALA A 216 13.39 12.83 12.35
N GLU A 217 14.43 13.62 12.67
CA GLU A 217 14.50 14.41 13.91
C GLU A 217 13.31 15.35 14.03
N ASP A 218 12.97 16.10 12.98
CA ASP A 218 11.81 17.02 12.98
C ASP A 218 10.49 16.27 13.28
N ILE A 219 10.32 15.05 12.76
CA ILE A 219 9.14 14.21 13.06
C ILE A 219 9.18 13.71 14.50
N SER A 220 10.35 13.33 15.02
CA SER A 220 10.51 12.91 16.42
C SER A 220 10.17 14.04 17.39
N GLU A 221 10.66 15.25 17.11
CA GLU A 221 10.34 16.46 17.87
C GLU A 221 8.83 16.73 17.82
N TYR A 222 8.21 16.61 16.65
CA TYR A 222 6.76 16.72 16.51
C TYR A 222 6.00 15.71 17.39
N MET A 223 6.40 14.43 17.40
CA MET A 223 5.76 13.42 18.24
C MET A 223 5.85 13.77 19.74
N LEU A 224 7.06 14.12 20.20
CA LEU A 224 7.31 14.42 21.61
C LEU A 224 6.61 15.71 22.06
N ALA A 225 6.61 16.75 21.22
CA ALA A 225 5.95 18.02 21.53
C ALA A 225 4.42 17.94 21.50
N ASN A 226 3.84 16.92 20.86
CA ASN A 226 2.40 16.78 20.65
C ASN A 226 1.89 15.43 21.15
N ARG A 227 2.36 15.01 22.34
CA ARG A 227 2.24 13.67 22.89
C ARG A 227 0.83 13.09 22.89
N ASP A 228 -0.17 13.94 23.07
CA ASP A 228 -1.59 13.56 23.22
C ASP A 228 -2.40 13.65 21.91
N GLU A 229 -1.83 14.17 20.83
CA GLU A 229 -2.59 14.52 19.62
C GLU A 229 -1.80 14.42 18.30
N TYR A 230 -0.60 13.85 18.31
CA TYR A 230 0.17 13.65 17.08
C TYR A 230 -0.47 12.57 16.21
N VAL A 231 -0.25 12.68 14.89
CA VAL A 231 -0.74 11.70 13.90
C VAL A 231 0.37 11.40 12.91
N LEU A 232 0.60 10.11 12.65
CA LEU A 232 1.50 9.61 11.61
C LEU A 232 0.71 8.75 10.60
N PRO A 233 0.89 8.95 9.28
CA PRO A 233 0.28 8.06 8.28
C PRO A 233 0.90 6.66 8.33
N ALA A 234 0.21 5.69 7.72
CA ALA A 234 0.66 4.30 7.63
C ALA A 234 1.97 4.15 6.86
N LEU A 235 2.77 3.15 7.26
CA LEU A 235 3.97 2.74 6.54
C LEU A 235 3.61 1.68 5.50
N THR A 236 4.38 1.61 4.42
CA THR A 236 4.26 0.53 3.43
C THR A 236 5.56 -0.25 3.40
N ALA A 237 5.45 -1.57 3.51
CA ALA A 237 6.56 -2.49 3.54
C ALA A 237 6.34 -3.70 2.63
N SER A 238 7.46 -4.27 2.19
CA SER A 238 7.53 -5.48 1.39
C SER A 238 8.30 -6.57 2.13
N VAL A 239 7.85 -7.81 2.03
CA VAL A 239 8.47 -9.01 2.62
C VAL A 239 8.93 -9.92 1.49
N ASP A 240 10.18 -10.35 1.54
CA ASP A 240 10.82 -11.20 0.52
C ASP A 240 10.43 -12.69 0.59
N ILE A 241 10.08 -13.18 1.78
CA ILE A 241 9.63 -14.56 2.02
C ILE A 241 8.11 -14.62 2.14
N ALA A 242 7.52 -15.72 1.66
CA ALA A 242 6.08 -15.94 1.73
C ALA A 242 5.60 -15.96 3.19
N MET A 243 4.54 -15.20 3.45
CA MET A 243 3.89 -15.14 4.77
C MET A 243 2.72 -16.13 4.81
N ALA A 244 2.37 -16.62 6.00
CA ALA A 244 1.10 -17.31 6.21
C ALA A 244 0.07 -16.41 6.86
N PHE A 245 -1.18 -16.61 6.49
CA PHE A 245 -2.30 -15.94 7.10
C PHE A 245 -3.31 -16.98 7.61
N GLU A 246 -3.52 -16.99 8.91
CA GLU A 246 -4.51 -17.84 9.58
C GLU A 246 -5.76 -17.00 9.87
N PRO A 247 -6.84 -17.12 9.07
CA PRO A 247 -8.07 -16.36 9.31
C PRO A 247 -8.75 -16.81 10.60
N PHE A 248 -9.37 -15.86 11.31
CA PHE A 248 -10.25 -16.17 12.41
C PHE A 248 -11.55 -16.81 11.92
N GLU A 249 -12.14 -17.65 12.78
CA GLU A 249 -13.36 -18.36 12.46
C GLU A 249 -14.49 -17.37 12.11
N GLY A 250 -15.16 -17.60 10.97
CA GLY A 250 -16.25 -16.75 10.49
C GLY A 250 -15.83 -15.42 9.84
N VAL A 251 -14.55 -15.03 9.86
CA VAL A 251 -14.08 -13.75 9.29
C VAL A 251 -12.83 -13.95 8.42
N PRO A 252 -12.96 -14.31 7.13
CA PRO A 252 -11.83 -14.69 6.29
C PRO A 252 -10.84 -13.55 5.98
N GLN A 253 -11.21 -12.29 6.23
CA GLN A 253 -10.33 -11.13 6.05
C GLN A 253 -9.55 -10.76 7.32
N LEU A 254 -9.93 -11.24 8.50
CA LEU A 254 -9.28 -10.91 9.77
C LEU A 254 -8.60 -12.16 10.32
N GLY A 255 -7.35 -12.06 10.73
CA GLY A 255 -6.59 -13.24 11.17
C GLY A 255 -5.22 -12.91 11.70
N MET A 256 -4.44 -13.96 11.95
CA MET A 256 -3.03 -13.86 12.33
C MET A 256 -2.16 -13.95 11.08
N LEU A 257 -1.34 -12.92 10.85
CA LEU A 257 -0.28 -12.94 9.85
C LEU A 257 1.01 -13.43 10.51
N HIS A 258 1.58 -14.49 9.97
CA HIS A 258 2.85 -15.08 10.36
C HIS A 258 3.91 -14.71 9.33
N ILE A 259 4.87 -13.91 9.78
CA ILE A 259 6.02 -13.45 8.99
C ILE A 259 7.25 -14.23 9.47
N PRO A 260 7.92 -15.02 8.62
CA PRO A 260 9.15 -15.72 9.00
C PRO A 260 10.19 -14.75 9.54
N MET A 261 10.87 -15.10 10.66
CA MET A 261 11.94 -14.26 11.22
C MET A 261 13.17 -14.19 10.30
N SER A 262 13.31 -15.12 9.37
CA SER A 262 14.31 -15.13 8.29
C SER A 262 13.99 -14.14 7.17
N ALA A 263 12.79 -13.56 7.14
CA ALA A 263 12.37 -12.65 6.08
C ALA A 263 13.01 -11.26 6.21
N THR A 264 13.45 -10.71 5.09
CA THR A 264 13.85 -9.32 4.97
C THR A 264 12.63 -8.45 4.74
N MET A 265 12.43 -7.46 5.61
CA MET A 265 11.38 -6.46 5.45
C MET A 265 11.94 -5.12 4.99
N LEU A 266 11.49 -4.69 3.81
CA LEU A 266 11.91 -3.44 3.18
C LEU A 266 10.80 -2.39 3.30
N ILE A 267 11.13 -1.17 3.73
CA ILE A 267 10.17 -0.06 3.80
C ILE A 267 10.10 0.64 2.43
N ASN A 268 8.97 0.53 1.73
CA ASN A 268 8.73 1.25 0.48
C ASN A 268 8.32 2.71 0.73
N ASP A 269 7.59 2.98 1.81
CA ASP A 269 7.26 4.34 2.26
C ASP A 269 7.19 4.42 3.79
N GLY A 270 7.70 5.52 4.35
CA GLY A 270 7.70 5.76 5.78
C GLY A 270 9.04 5.60 6.50
N GLN A 271 10.16 5.51 5.78
CA GLN A 271 11.50 5.40 6.39
C GLN A 271 11.80 6.49 7.44
N HIS A 272 11.46 7.75 7.15
CA HIS A 272 11.66 8.87 8.07
C HIS A 272 10.78 8.75 9.31
N ARG A 273 9.55 8.21 9.16
CA ARG A 273 8.61 8.00 10.26
C ARG A 273 9.05 6.87 11.17
N ARG A 274 9.48 5.73 10.60
CA ARG A 274 10.06 4.63 11.37
C ARG A 274 11.28 5.09 12.18
N TYR A 275 12.19 5.85 11.56
CA TYR A 275 13.38 6.33 12.27
C TYR A 275 13.02 7.39 13.32
N ALA A 276 12.05 8.26 13.04
CA ALA A 276 11.53 9.20 14.02
C ALA A 276 10.90 8.50 15.24
N ILE A 277 10.17 7.39 15.02
CA ILE A 277 9.63 6.57 16.12
C ILE A 277 10.77 5.99 16.96
N GLU A 278 11.85 5.51 16.34
CA GLU A 278 13.03 5.04 17.07
C GLU A 278 13.69 6.14 17.91
N LEU A 279 13.81 7.35 17.36
CA LEU A 279 14.34 8.51 18.08
C LEU A 279 13.40 8.93 19.23
N ALA A 280 12.10 8.97 18.97
CA ALA A 280 11.09 9.36 19.96
C ALA A 280 11.04 8.38 21.14
N LEU A 281 11.16 7.07 20.90
CA LEU A 281 11.26 6.04 21.95
C LEU A 281 12.46 6.25 22.90
N LYS A 282 13.55 6.86 22.41
CA LYS A 282 14.72 7.22 23.25
C LYS A 282 14.43 8.45 24.12
N GLY A 283 13.57 9.36 23.65
CA GLY A 283 13.15 10.56 24.37
C GLY A 283 12.02 10.32 25.38
N ASP A 284 11.09 9.42 25.08
CA ASP A 284 9.96 9.04 25.93
C ASP A 284 9.64 7.55 25.78
N THR A 285 9.89 6.78 26.84
CA THR A 285 9.68 5.33 26.85
C THR A 285 8.20 4.94 26.89
N THR A 286 7.29 5.84 27.24
CA THR A 286 5.84 5.55 27.27
C THR A 286 5.28 5.26 25.88
N LEU A 287 5.95 5.75 24.82
CA LEU A 287 5.63 5.47 23.42
C LEU A 287 5.75 3.98 23.05
N GLN A 288 6.36 3.14 23.91
CA GLN A 288 6.45 1.70 23.69
C GLN A 288 5.07 1.00 23.61
N ASN A 289 4.04 1.61 24.17
CA ASN A 289 2.67 1.09 24.19
C ASN A 289 1.86 1.44 22.93
N GLU A 290 2.45 2.18 21.99
CA GLU A 290 1.78 2.66 20.79
C GLU A 290 2.17 1.84 19.56
N THR A 291 1.30 1.89 18.55
CA THR A 291 1.44 1.10 17.33
C THR A 291 1.43 1.99 16.09
N ALA A 292 2.11 1.54 15.05
CA ALA A 292 2.03 2.13 13.72
C ALA A 292 1.23 1.20 12.80
N PRO A 293 0.28 1.73 11.99
CA PRO A 293 -0.31 0.94 10.92
C PRO A 293 0.74 0.69 9.84
N VAL A 294 0.89 -0.57 9.44
CA VAL A 294 1.80 -1.01 8.39
C VAL A 294 1.02 -1.80 7.34
N GLN A 295 1.13 -1.38 6.09
CA GLN A 295 0.68 -2.11 4.91
C GLN A 295 1.81 -2.99 4.39
N ILE A 296 1.59 -4.31 4.42
CA ILE A 296 2.60 -5.33 4.16
C ILE A 296 2.25 -6.06 2.86
N HIS A 297 3.16 -6.03 1.91
CA HIS A 297 3.07 -6.73 0.64
C HIS A 297 4.05 -7.89 0.60
N PHE A 298 3.64 -8.99 -0.03
CA PHE A 298 4.60 -10.03 -0.41
C PHE A 298 5.29 -9.61 -1.73
N ASP A 299 6.62 -9.59 -1.72
CA ASP A 299 7.42 -9.21 -2.87
C ASP A 299 8.71 -10.04 -3.01
N GLN A 300 8.77 -10.88 -4.04
CA GLN A 300 9.93 -11.72 -4.33
C GLN A 300 11.08 -10.99 -5.05
N GLY A 301 11.03 -9.67 -5.28
CA GLY A 301 12.12 -9.02 -6.01
C GLY A 301 12.22 -7.50 -5.95
N LEU A 302 13.48 -7.03 -5.94
CA LEU A 302 13.88 -5.63 -5.90
C LEU A 302 13.13 -4.71 -6.89
N LYS A 303 12.90 -5.18 -8.13
CA LYS A 303 12.25 -4.40 -9.20
C LYS A 303 10.82 -3.98 -8.84
N ARG A 304 10.06 -4.87 -8.20
CA ARG A 304 8.67 -4.58 -7.81
C ARG A 304 8.65 -3.64 -6.60
N SER A 305 9.55 -3.83 -5.65
CA SER A 305 9.74 -2.93 -4.50
C SER A 305 10.07 -1.49 -4.95
N GLN A 306 10.94 -1.35 -5.95
CA GLN A 306 11.24 -0.06 -6.61
C GLN A 306 10.02 0.53 -7.32
N GLN A 307 9.21 -0.30 -7.99
CA GLN A 307 7.97 0.16 -8.63
C GLN A 307 6.94 0.65 -7.59
N ILE A 308 6.76 -0.07 -6.48
CA ILE A 308 5.89 0.35 -5.37
C ILE A 308 6.36 1.70 -4.83
N PHE A 309 7.66 1.88 -4.60
CA PHE A 309 8.24 3.16 -4.20
C PHE A 309 7.91 4.27 -5.21
N ALA A 310 8.09 4.03 -6.51
CA ALA A 310 7.82 5.01 -7.56
C ALA A 310 6.33 5.36 -7.65
N ASP A 311 5.44 4.38 -7.53
CA ASP A 311 3.98 4.57 -7.60
C ASP A 311 3.48 5.43 -6.43
N ILE A 312 3.92 5.13 -5.19
CA ILE A 312 3.54 5.91 -4.01
C ILE A 312 4.00 7.36 -4.14
N ASN A 313 5.26 7.58 -4.52
CA ASN A 313 5.84 8.92 -4.52
C ASN A 313 5.43 9.78 -5.73
N SER A 314 5.19 9.18 -6.90
CA SER A 314 4.82 9.92 -8.12
C SER A 314 3.33 10.27 -8.20
N LYS A 315 2.47 9.49 -7.53
CA LYS A 315 1.00 9.71 -7.55
C LYS A 315 0.51 10.55 -6.36
N ALA A 316 1.31 10.69 -5.31
CA ALA A 316 0.98 11.56 -4.18
C ALA A 316 1.05 13.05 -4.59
N VAL A 317 -0.10 13.71 -4.64
CA VAL A 317 -0.19 15.17 -4.81
C VAL A 317 -0.01 15.81 -3.44
N LYS A 318 1.10 16.54 -3.26
CA LYS A 318 1.30 17.31 -2.03
C LYS A 318 0.28 18.44 -1.96
N PRO A 319 -0.42 18.62 -0.82
CA PRO A 319 -1.20 19.82 -0.60
C PRO A 319 -0.31 21.05 -0.73
N SER A 320 -0.90 22.17 -1.16
CA SER A 320 -0.15 23.42 -1.31
C SER A 320 0.38 23.90 0.05
N SER A 321 1.46 24.68 0.02
CA SER A 321 1.95 25.34 1.24
C SER A 321 0.95 26.35 1.82
N ALA A 322 0.04 26.91 1.00
CA ALA A 322 -0.99 27.83 1.46
C ALA A 322 -2.04 27.11 2.32
N ILE A 323 -2.54 25.96 1.85
CA ILE A 323 -3.56 25.22 2.60
C ILE A 323 -2.99 24.54 3.84
N ASN A 324 -1.76 24.05 3.78
CA ASN A 324 -1.06 23.55 4.98
C ASN A 324 -0.91 24.65 6.04
N ALA A 325 -0.51 25.86 5.64
CA ALA A 325 -0.39 26.99 6.57
C ALA A 325 -1.74 27.48 7.11
N LEU A 326 -2.83 27.28 6.37
CA LEU A 326 -4.19 27.61 6.82
C LEU A 326 -4.65 26.67 7.96
N TYR A 327 -4.37 25.37 7.83
CA TYR A 327 -4.85 24.34 8.78
C TYR A 327 -3.89 24.04 9.93
N ASP A 328 -2.63 24.47 9.83
CA ASP A 328 -1.64 24.32 10.89
C ASP A 328 -1.87 25.36 12.00
N HIS A 329 -2.85 25.06 12.85
CA HIS A 329 -3.25 25.87 14.02
C HIS A 329 -2.24 25.81 15.17
N ARG A 330 -1.35 24.80 15.18
CA ARG A 330 -0.30 24.66 16.21
C ARG A 330 0.83 25.64 16.00
N ASN A 331 1.01 26.13 14.78
CA ASN A 331 2.03 27.11 14.46
C ASN A 331 1.58 28.53 14.90
N PRO A 332 2.26 29.14 15.88
CA PRO A 332 1.86 30.44 16.41
C PRO A 332 1.95 31.55 15.35
N TYR A 333 2.86 31.43 14.37
CA TYR A 333 2.97 32.40 13.29
C TYR A 333 1.79 32.30 12.32
N ASN A 334 1.32 31.09 12.01
CA ASN A 334 0.12 30.93 11.19
C ASN A 334 -1.11 31.49 11.90
N ALA A 335 -1.27 31.22 13.19
CA ALA A 335 -2.36 31.76 14.01
C ALA A 335 -2.36 33.30 14.02
N TRP A 336 -1.20 33.92 14.24
CA TRP A 336 -1.04 35.38 14.23
C TRP A 336 -1.32 35.98 12.84
N ILE A 337 -0.87 35.36 11.75
CA ILE A 337 -1.18 35.81 10.38
C ILE A 337 -2.68 35.76 10.09
N GLN A 338 -3.39 34.73 10.58
CA GLN A 338 -4.86 34.66 10.44
C GLN A 338 -5.55 35.79 11.20
N GLN A 339 -5.12 36.09 12.42
CA GLN A 339 -5.64 37.23 13.21
C GLN A 339 -5.38 38.56 12.48
N LEU A 340 -4.15 38.76 11.99
CA LEU A 340 -3.78 39.94 11.20
C LEU A 340 -4.69 40.11 9.97
N LEU A 341 -4.90 39.04 9.19
CA LEU A 341 -5.78 39.08 8.02
C LEU A 341 -7.26 39.30 8.40
N ASN A 342 -7.72 38.78 9.54
CA ASN A 342 -9.08 39.06 10.04
C ASN A 342 -9.29 40.54 10.33
N GLY A 343 -8.24 41.23 10.81
CA GLY A 343 -8.22 42.69 10.99
C GLY A 343 -8.25 43.48 9.68
N MET A 344 -7.99 42.85 8.53
CA MET A 344 -7.98 43.49 7.21
C MET A 344 -8.92 42.80 6.19
N PRO A 345 -10.25 42.89 6.34
CA PRO A 345 -11.20 42.14 5.50
C PRO A 345 -11.04 42.39 3.99
N ASN A 346 -10.72 43.62 3.58
CA ASN A 346 -10.53 43.97 2.18
C ASN A 346 -9.28 43.29 1.59
N ILE A 347 -8.19 43.22 2.34
CA ILE A 347 -6.97 42.51 1.94
C ILE A 347 -7.21 41.00 1.99
N LYS A 348 -7.81 40.48 3.05
CA LYS A 348 -8.13 39.05 3.20
C LYS A 348 -8.94 38.50 2.03
N LYS A 349 -9.93 39.27 1.55
CA LYS A 349 -10.71 38.90 0.36
C LYS A 349 -9.85 38.75 -0.88
N ARG A 350 -8.70 39.43 -0.98
CA ARG A 350 -7.75 39.32 -2.10
C ARG A 350 -6.67 38.27 -1.91
N ILE A 351 -6.64 37.54 -0.79
CA ILE A 351 -5.69 36.43 -0.56
C ILE A 351 -6.30 35.09 -0.97
N ASP A 352 -5.54 34.31 -1.74
CA ASP A 352 -5.78 32.91 -2.05
C ASP A 352 -5.18 32.03 -0.95
N PHE A 353 -6.05 31.31 -0.25
CA PHE A 353 -5.67 30.44 0.88
C PHE A 353 -5.40 28.99 0.46
N GLU A 354 -5.74 28.63 -0.79
CA GLU A 354 -5.65 27.26 -1.28
C GLU A 354 -4.47 27.06 -2.21
N ASN A 355 -4.14 28.06 -3.03
CA ASN A 355 -3.12 27.94 -4.06
C ASN A 355 -1.87 28.77 -3.73
N ALA A 356 -0.69 28.22 -4.05
CA ALA A 356 0.57 28.95 -3.91
C ALA A 356 0.66 30.15 -4.88
N THR A 357 -0.05 30.06 -6.01
CA THR A 357 -0.21 31.13 -6.99
C THR A 357 -1.70 31.24 -7.35
N PRO A 358 -2.32 32.43 -7.26
CA PRO A 358 -3.70 32.61 -7.68
C PRO A 358 -3.93 32.20 -9.15
N GLY A 359 -5.02 31.50 -9.42
CA GLY A 359 -5.39 31.10 -10.78
C GLY A 359 -5.67 32.29 -11.70
N GLN A 360 -5.48 32.12 -13.02
CA GLN A 360 -5.62 33.20 -14.02
C GLN A 360 -6.97 33.93 -13.98
N ARG A 361 -8.07 33.18 -13.79
CA ARG A 361 -9.42 33.72 -13.69
C ARG A 361 -9.84 34.09 -12.26
N SER A 362 -8.96 33.91 -11.28
CA SER A 362 -9.28 34.17 -9.87
C SER A 362 -9.33 35.67 -9.60
N TYR A 363 -10.25 36.09 -8.73
CA TYR A 363 -10.33 37.47 -8.23
C TYR A 363 -9.27 37.79 -7.15
N LYS A 364 -8.50 36.78 -6.70
CA LYS A 364 -7.43 36.91 -5.69
C LYS A 364 -6.16 37.51 -6.29
N LEU A 365 -5.48 38.41 -5.59
CA LEU A 365 -4.25 39.03 -6.09
C LEU A 365 -3.01 38.26 -5.67
N TRP A 366 -2.96 37.83 -4.40
CA TRP A 366 -1.79 37.17 -3.81
C TRP A 366 -2.18 35.88 -3.12
N SER A 367 -1.22 34.97 -2.91
CA SER A 367 -1.42 33.79 -2.07
C SER A 367 -1.08 34.08 -0.60
N LEU A 368 -1.57 33.24 0.30
CA LEU A 368 -1.21 33.31 1.73
C LEU A 368 0.30 33.23 1.93
N VAL A 369 1.00 32.43 1.10
CA VAL A 369 2.46 32.28 1.17
C VAL A 369 3.19 33.57 0.81
N ALA A 370 2.75 34.25 -0.26
CA ALA A 370 3.30 35.55 -0.64
C ALA A 370 3.04 36.60 0.44
N PHE A 371 1.84 36.60 1.03
CA PHE A 371 1.49 37.51 2.12
C PHE A 371 2.32 37.26 3.39
N LYS A 372 2.48 36.00 3.82
CA LYS A 372 3.39 35.61 4.92
C LYS A 372 4.80 36.12 4.67
N LYS A 373 5.31 35.98 3.43
CA LYS A 373 6.66 36.43 3.08
C LYS A 373 6.79 37.95 3.12
N PHE A 374 5.80 38.68 2.61
CA PHE A 374 5.72 40.14 2.72
C PHE A 374 5.77 40.60 4.18
N VAL A 375 4.92 40.03 5.05
CA VAL A 375 4.89 40.38 6.48
C VAL A 375 6.23 40.10 7.14
N THR A 376 6.86 38.95 6.85
CA THR A 376 8.20 38.64 7.36
C THR A 376 9.26 39.63 6.86
N LEU A 377 9.23 40.03 5.58
CA LEU A 377 10.20 41.00 5.05
C LEU A 377 10.02 42.38 5.67
N LEU A 378 8.78 42.80 5.92
CA LEU A 378 8.47 44.10 6.53
C LEU A 378 8.82 44.15 8.02
N THR A 379 8.48 43.09 8.76
CA THR A 379 8.46 43.12 10.23
C THR A 379 9.60 42.33 10.88
N GLY A 380 10.11 41.33 10.16
CA GLY A 380 11.00 40.30 10.69
C GLY A 380 10.31 39.20 11.49
N VAL A 381 8.98 39.28 11.69
CA VAL A 381 8.20 38.21 12.34
C VAL A 381 8.11 37.01 11.41
N SER A 382 8.46 35.84 11.93
CA SER A 382 8.51 34.56 11.23
C SER A 382 8.26 33.44 12.23
N GLU A 383 8.15 32.21 11.73
CA GLU A 383 8.04 31.01 12.57
C GLU A 383 9.16 30.90 13.62
N ARG A 384 10.37 31.42 13.30
CA ARG A 384 11.54 31.37 14.20
C ARG A 384 11.64 32.56 15.16
N THR A 385 10.95 33.65 14.87
CA THR A 385 11.11 34.93 15.58
C THR A 385 9.86 35.38 16.31
N ILE A 386 8.72 34.73 16.09
CA ILE A 386 7.46 35.09 16.76
C ILE A 386 7.54 34.97 18.28
N GLY A 387 8.28 33.98 18.80
CA GLY A 387 8.53 33.86 20.24
C GLY A 387 9.46 34.91 20.85
N LEU A 388 10.03 35.82 20.05
CA LEU A 388 10.87 36.93 20.53
C LEU A 388 10.05 38.20 20.85
N ALA A 389 8.74 38.21 20.55
CA ALA A 389 7.83 39.31 20.86
C ALA A 389 6.74 38.83 21.81
N ASP A 390 6.38 39.68 22.77
CA ASP A 390 5.19 39.49 23.58
C ASP A 390 3.93 39.88 22.78
N GLU A 391 2.75 39.62 23.36
CA GLU A 391 1.47 39.88 22.72
C GLU A 391 1.27 41.38 22.40
N ALA A 392 1.70 42.27 23.29
CA ALA A 392 1.62 43.72 23.09
C ALA A 392 2.47 44.19 21.89
N ARG A 393 3.71 43.69 21.77
CA ARG A 393 4.58 44.00 20.63
C ARG A 393 4.04 43.39 19.34
N LEU A 394 3.51 42.17 19.36
CA LEU A 394 2.88 41.55 18.19
C LEU A 394 1.64 42.32 17.72
N GLN A 395 0.85 42.86 18.65
CA GLN A 395 -0.28 43.72 18.34
C GLN A 395 0.17 45.04 17.69
N GLY A 396 1.18 45.72 18.25
CA GLY A 396 1.73 46.93 17.62
C GLY A 396 2.35 46.69 16.24
N ILE A 397 2.97 45.51 16.03
CA ILE A 397 3.46 45.11 14.72
C ILE A 397 2.29 44.88 13.75
N ALA A 398 1.21 44.24 14.20
CA ALA A 398 0.02 44.01 13.38
C ALA A 398 -0.63 45.34 12.93
N GLU A 399 -0.75 46.30 13.84
CA GLU A 399 -1.23 47.66 13.56
C GLU A 399 -0.34 48.38 12.54
N LEU A 400 0.98 48.26 12.65
CA LEU A 400 1.90 48.82 11.65
C LEU A 400 1.71 48.20 10.27
N VAL A 401 1.51 46.88 10.18
CA VAL A 401 1.24 46.22 8.89
C VAL A 401 -0.08 46.72 8.29
N HIS A 402 -1.12 46.89 9.11
CA HIS A 402 -2.39 47.46 8.69
C HIS A 402 -2.20 48.87 8.12
N GLN A 403 -1.57 49.75 8.91
CA GLN A 403 -1.28 51.12 8.50
C GLN A 403 -0.42 51.17 7.23
N PHE A 404 0.55 50.26 7.09
CA PHE A 404 1.40 50.20 5.89
C PHE A 404 0.61 49.97 4.62
N LEU A 405 -0.33 49.02 4.63
CA LEU A 405 -1.17 48.72 3.48
C LEU A 405 -2.20 49.84 3.20
N GLU A 406 -2.62 50.58 4.22
CA GLU A 406 -3.43 51.80 4.05
C GLU A 406 -2.63 52.94 3.40
N GLU A 407 -1.39 53.18 3.83
CA GLU A 407 -0.50 54.16 3.24
C GLU A 407 -0.12 53.79 1.79
N CYS A 408 0.02 52.50 1.46
CA CYS A 408 0.07 52.05 0.07
C CYS A 408 -1.17 52.49 -0.71
N GLY A 409 -2.37 52.42 -0.13
CA GLY A 409 -3.61 52.88 -0.77
C GLY A 409 -3.68 54.38 -1.01
N LYS A 410 -3.01 55.18 -0.19
CA LYS A 410 -2.94 56.65 -0.33
C LYS A 410 -1.88 57.09 -1.34
N HIS A 411 -0.75 56.39 -1.39
CA HIS A 411 0.44 56.89 -2.08
C HIS A 411 0.87 56.06 -3.28
N LEU A 412 0.48 54.79 -3.40
CA LEU A 412 0.83 53.98 -4.55
C LEU A 412 -0.30 54.03 -5.60
N PRO A 413 -0.04 54.46 -6.84
CA PRO A 413 -1.08 54.56 -7.87
C PRO A 413 -1.83 53.24 -8.07
N GLN A 414 -3.14 53.33 -8.34
CA GLN A 414 -4.03 52.17 -8.57
C GLN A 414 -4.15 51.15 -7.43
N TRP A 415 -3.44 51.26 -6.31
CA TRP A 415 -3.47 50.27 -5.23
C TRP A 415 -4.85 50.12 -4.61
N ALA A 416 -5.49 51.22 -4.21
CA ALA A 416 -6.82 51.20 -3.62
C ALA A 416 -7.88 50.66 -4.60
N HIS A 417 -7.80 51.03 -5.88
CA HIS A 417 -8.68 50.52 -6.94
C HIS A 417 -8.46 49.01 -7.19
N MET A 418 -7.21 48.56 -7.21
CA MET A 418 -6.84 47.15 -7.32
C MET A 418 -7.35 46.33 -6.14
N VAL A 419 -7.21 46.79 -4.90
CA VAL A 419 -7.63 46.04 -3.71
C VAL A 419 -9.15 46.01 -3.58
N SER A 420 -9.83 47.12 -3.87
CA SER A 420 -11.29 47.23 -3.74
C SER A 420 -12.08 46.41 -4.76
N GLY A 421 -11.48 46.05 -5.91
CA GLY A 421 -12.23 45.42 -7.00
C GLY A 421 -12.52 46.33 -8.19
N GLY A 422 -12.12 47.59 -8.14
CA GLY A 422 -12.28 48.53 -9.25
C GLY A 422 -11.54 48.12 -10.52
N ILE A 423 -10.47 47.31 -10.38
CA ILE A 423 -9.77 46.70 -11.51
C ILE A 423 -9.90 45.17 -11.39
N PRO A 424 -10.35 44.47 -12.43
CA PRO A 424 -10.37 43.01 -12.46
C PRO A 424 -8.97 42.44 -12.22
N ALA A 425 -8.87 41.40 -11.39
CA ALA A 425 -7.57 40.80 -11.07
C ALA A 425 -6.87 40.18 -12.30
N ALA A 426 -7.63 39.78 -13.34
CA ALA A 426 -7.06 39.34 -14.62
C ALA A 426 -6.27 40.47 -15.28
N ASP A 427 -6.87 41.64 -15.42
CA ASP A 427 -6.27 42.83 -16.01
C ASP A 427 -5.06 43.30 -15.18
N VAL A 428 -5.17 43.31 -13.85
CA VAL A 428 -4.04 43.61 -12.95
C VAL A 428 -2.85 42.68 -13.25
N ARG A 429 -3.08 41.38 -13.42
CA ARG A 429 -2.01 40.42 -13.72
C ARG A 429 -1.42 40.63 -15.11
N GLU A 430 -2.25 41.03 -16.06
CA GLU A 430 -1.84 41.24 -17.45
C GLU A 430 -1.00 42.50 -17.60
N VAL A 431 -1.43 43.64 -17.03
CA VAL A 431 -0.86 44.95 -17.34
C VAL A 431 -0.14 45.64 -16.20
N MET A 432 -0.29 45.18 -14.94
CA MET A 432 0.30 45.87 -13.78
C MET A 432 1.33 45.01 -13.03
N VAL A 433 2.31 45.67 -12.40
CA VAL A 433 3.29 44.99 -11.53
C VAL A 433 2.77 44.78 -10.10
N ILE A 434 1.91 45.68 -9.62
CA ILE A 434 1.55 45.81 -8.19
C ILE A 434 0.71 44.65 -7.64
N GLY A 435 0.06 43.87 -8.51
CA GLY A 435 -0.71 42.68 -8.13
C GLY A 435 0.10 41.39 -8.00
N HIS A 436 1.39 41.42 -8.29
CA HIS A 436 2.23 40.21 -8.29
C HIS A 436 2.99 40.02 -6.98
N ALA A 437 3.24 38.76 -6.63
CA ALA A 437 3.95 38.40 -5.39
C ALA A 437 5.35 39.02 -5.29
N VAL A 438 6.08 39.14 -6.40
CA VAL A 438 7.41 39.78 -6.43
C VAL A 438 7.37 41.24 -6.00
N PHE A 439 6.33 41.98 -6.41
CA PHE A 439 6.16 43.39 -6.04
C PHE A 439 5.72 43.53 -4.59
N LEU A 440 4.78 42.68 -4.13
CA LEU A 440 4.35 42.67 -2.73
C LEU A 440 5.52 42.37 -1.78
N GLU A 441 6.36 41.39 -2.10
CA GLU A 441 7.54 41.07 -1.30
C GLU A 441 8.58 42.20 -1.33
N ALA A 442 8.77 42.85 -2.49
CA ALA A 442 9.62 44.02 -2.63
C ALA A 442 9.10 45.21 -1.80
N LEU A 443 7.79 45.41 -1.72
CA LEU A 443 7.17 46.41 -0.84
C LEU A 443 7.47 46.13 0.64
N GLY A 444 7.49 44.87 1.06
CA GLY A 444 7.84 44.51 2.44
C GLY A 444 9.29 44.89 2.76
N MET A 445 10.21 44.57 1.87
CA MET A 445 11.63 44.93 2.00
C MET A 445 11.83 46.45 1.94
N PHE A 446 11.18 47.13 0.99
CA PHE A 446 11.14 48.59 0.92
C PHE A 446 10.64 49.17 2.24
N GLY A 447 9.53 48.66 2.78
CA GLY A 447 8.95 49.20 4.01
C GLY A 447 9.88 49.03 5.20
N ARG A 448 10.55 47.88 5.33
CA ARG A 448 11.53 47.65 6.41
C ARG A 448 12.68 48.65 6.38
N GLU A 449 13.19 48.98 5.19
CA GLU A 449 14.30 49.93 5.07
C GLU A 449 13.81 51.39 5.15
N ALA A 450 12.76 51.73 4.42
CA ALA A 450 12.30 53.11 4.26
C ALA A 450 11.66 53.70 5.52
N LEU A 451 10.90 52.89 6.29
CA LEU A 451 10.22 53.37 7.50
C LEU A 451 11.19 53.52 8.67
N PHE A 452 12.30 52.78 8.66
CA PHE A 452 13.22 52.72 9.79
C PHE A 452 14.59 53.36 9.49
N ALA A 453 14.78 53.90 8.29
CA ALA A 453 15.97 54.66 7.91
C ALA A 453 16.24 55.81 8.90
N GLY A 454 17.44 55.79 9.50
CA GLY A 454 17.88 56.81 10.46
C GLY A 454 17.07 56.85 11.77
N THR A 455 16.38 55.76 12.12
CA THR A 455 15.65 55.61 13.40
C THR A 455 16.38 54.72 14.41
N TYR A 456 17.35 53.93 13.95
CA TYR A 456 18.16 53.07 14.79
C TYR A 456 19.21 53.90 15.53
N LEU A 457 19.19 53.83 16.87
CA LEU A 457 20.09 54.59 17.74
C LEU A 457 21.44 53.88 17.94
N THR A 458 21.48 52.58 17.67
CA THR A 458 22.67 51.72 17.79
C THR A 458 22.77 50.73 16.62
N PRO A 459 23.97 50.20 16.31
CA PRO A 459 24.11 49.09 15.36
C PRO A 459 23.29 47.85 15.77
N ILE A 460 23.13 47.61 17.07
CA ILE A 460 22.32 46.50 17.61
C ILE A 460 20.83 46.68 17.25
N ASP A 461 20.31 47.91 17.35
CA ASP A 461 18.93 48.21 16.97
C ASP A 461 18.71 48.03 15.46
N ARG A 462 19.70 48.39 14.65
CA ARG A 462 19.66 48.22 13.19
C ARG A 462 19.62 46.75 12.80
N ASP A 463 20.43 45.94 13.47
CA ASP A 463 20.58 44.51 13.19
C ASP A 463 19.52 43.66 13.95
N ALA A 464 18.56 44.32 14.63
CA ALA A 464 17.49 43.66 15.36
C ALA A 464 16.57 42.87 14.42
N LYS A 465 16.33 41.60 14.78
CA LYS A 465 15.50 40.69 13.97
C LYS A 465 14.07 41.20 13.79
N LEU A 466 13.51 41.89 14.79
CA LEU A 466 12.15 42.40 14.78
C LEU A 466 12.14 43.93 14.75
N ILE A 467 11.17 44.52 14.03
CA ILE A 467 10.94 45.96 14.07
C ILE A 467 10.47 46.42 15.47
N ASP A 468 10.62 47.71 15.71
CA ASP A 468 9.97 48.44 16.80
C ASP A 468 8.93 49.41 16.20
N PRO A 469 7.63 49.06 16.22
CA PRO A 469 6.60 49.82 15.50
C PRO A 469 6.55 51.31 15.82
N SER A 470 6.89 51.73 17.05
CA SER A 470 6.84 53.13 17.45
C SER A 470 7.89 54.01 16.76
N ARG A 471 8.88 53.41 16.09
CA ARG A 471 9.95 54.14 15.39
C ARG A 471 9.64 54.44 13.92
N ALA A 472 8.56 53.89 13.38
CA ALA A 472 8.22 53.99 11.96
C ALA A 472 8.05 55.45 11.49
N ARG A 473 8.72 55.80 10.39
CA ARG A 473 8.62 57.10 9.71
C ARG A 473 7.93 56.96 8.36
N TRP A 474 6.75 57.57 8.25
CA TRP A 474 5.86 57.40 7.10
C TRP A 474 6.16 58.32 5.91
N HIS A 475 6.97 59.38 6.09
CA HIS A 475 7.20 60.40 5.05
C HIS A 475 7.72 59.82 3.73
N SER A 476 8.58 58.80 3.80
CA SER A 476 9.14 58.11 2.62
C SER A 476 8.08 57.50 1.70
N MET A 477 6.90 57.13 2.23
CA MET A 477 5.79 56.56 1.45
C MET A 477 5.19 57.56 0.47
N GLN A 478 5.17 58.85 0.79
CA GLN A 478 4.53 59.89 -0.02
C GLN A 478 5.15 59.99 -1.42
N ARG A 479 6.44 59.66 -1.53
CA ARG A 479 7.17 59.68 -2.80
C ARG A 479 6.77 58.56 -3.75
N LEU A 480 6.06 57.53 -3.29
CA LEU A 480 5.61 56.43 -4.14
C LEU A 480 4.52 56.86 -5.14
N VAL A 481 4.00 58.07 -5.05
CA VAL A 481 2.99 58.61 -6.00
C VAL A 481 3.49 58.66 -7.44
N VAL A 482 4.81 58.72 -7.64
CA VAL A 482 5.43 58.74 -8.98
C VAL A 482 5.71 57.34 -9.54
N VAL A 483 5.40 56.27 -8.80
CA VAL A 483 5.64 54.90 -9.24
C VAL A 483 4.69 54.56 -10.39
N ASP A 484 5.27 54.24 -11.55
CA ASP A 484 4.50 53.73 -12.67
C ASP A 484 4.13 52.27 -12.41
N THR A 485 2.84 51.96 -12.37
CA THR A 485 2.37 50.60 -12.07
C THR A 485 2.28 49.71 -13.30
N ASP A 486 2.48 50.26 -14.51
CA ASP A 486 2.43 49.52 -15.77
C ASP A 486 3.59 48.53 -15.88
N LYS A 487 3.29 47.30 -16.31
CA LYS A 487 4.26 46.21 -16.48
C LYS A 487 5.31 46.50 -17.55
N GLY A 488 4.98 47.30 -18.56
CA GLY A 488 5.86 47.74 -19.63
C GLY A 488 6.77 48.91 -19.27
N ALA A 489 6.61 49.53 -18.09
CA ALA A 489 7.44 50.66 -17.70
C ALA A 489 8.92 50.25 -17.57
N ALA A 490 9.81 51.03 -18.19
CA ALA A 490 11.27 50.76 -18.24
C ALA A 490 11.92 50.66 -16.85
N MET A 491 11.27 51.22 -15.83
CA MET A 491 11.73 51.12 -14.45
C MET A 491 11.68 49.68 -13.90
N TRP A 492 10.87 48.78 -14.47
CA TRP A 492 10.71 47.39 -14.02
C TRP A 492 11.51 46.36 -14.82
N GLU A 493 12.03 46.78 -15.98
CA GLU A 493 12.82 45.91 -16.84
C GLU A 493 14.09 45.42 -16.13
N ASN A 494 14.33 44.11 -16.24
CA ASN A 494 15.40 43.37 -15.56
C ASN A 494 15.33 43.42 -14.03
N ARG A 495 14.17 43.79 -13.47
CA ARG A 495 13.87 43.73 -12.03
C ARG A 495 12.79 42.68 -11.78
N CYS A 496 11.55 43.10 -11.58
CA CYS A 496 10.39 42.20 -11.48
C CYS A 496 9.84 41.78 -12.85
N VAL A 497 10.24 42.44 -13.93
CA VAL A 497 9.85 42.12 -15.31
C VAL A 497 11.08 41.74 -16.13
N VAL A 498 11.07 40.54 -16.70
CA VAL A 498 12.14 40.03 -17.57
C VAL A 498 11.50 39.49 -18.85
N LEU A 499 11.93 40.02 -20.00
CA LEU A 499 11.37 39.68 -21.32
C LEU A 499 9.83 39.81 -21.35
N GLY A 500 9.29 40.89 -20.76
CA GLY A 500 7.84 41.17 -20.69
C GLY A 500 7.04 40.26 -19.74
N LYS A 501 7.69 39.33 -19.05
CA LYS A 501 7.06 38.42 -18.09
C LYS A 501 7.44 38.79 -16.67
N MET A 502 6.48 38.67 -15.76
CA MET A 502 6.76 38.80 -14.33
C MET A 502 7.64 37.65 -13.87
N GLN A 503 8.73 37.96 -13.18
CA GLN A 503 9.63 36.94 -12.66
C GLN A 503 9.86 37.15 -11.17
N LYS A 504 9.53 36.12 -10.38
CA LYS A 504 9.80 36.11 -8.95
C LYS A 504 11.12 35.40 -8.68
N THR A 505 12.17 36.18 -8.43
CA THR A 505 13.47 35.71 -7.95
C THR A 505 13.90 36.55 -6.76
N THR A 506 14.84 36.04 -5.94
CA THR A 506 15.42 36.82 -4.84
C THR A 506 16.00 38.15 -5.33
N ASP A 507 16.75 38.11 -6.43
CA ASP A 507 17.35 39.30 -7.03
C ASP A 507 16.29 40.24 -7.61
N GLY A 508 15.22 39.71 -8.22
CA GLY A 508 14.11 40.52 -8.72
C GLY A 508 13.37 41.25 -7.60
N ILE A 509 13.18 40.62 -6.44
CA ILE A 509 12.61 41.26 -5.23
C ILE A 509 13.52 42.39 -4.75
N LYS A 510 14.82 42.10 -4.57
CA LYS A 510 15.83 43.07 -4.11
C LYS A 510 15.94 44.27 -5.07
N ALA A 511 16.07 44.02 -6.37
CA ALA A 511 16.16 45.07 -7.38
C ALA A 511 14.88 45.92 -7.41
N THR A 512 13.70 45.32 -7.28
CA THR A 512 12.44 46.07 -7.22
C THR A 512 12.38 46.93 -5.96
N ALA A 513 12.78 46.40 -4.80
CA ALA A 513 12.85 47.15 -3.56
C ALA A 513 13.86 48.30 -3.64
N ALA A 514 15.04 48.07 -4.23
CA ALA A 514 16.06 49.09 -4.45
C ALA A 514 15.53 50.26 -5.29
N LYS A 515 14.77 49.96 -6.36
CA LYS A 515 14.14 51.00 -7.18
C LYS A 515 13.14 51.84 -6.38
N LEU A 516 12.32 51.21 -5.55
CA LEU A 516 11.37 51.90 -4.67
C LEU A 516 12.09 52.77 -3.62
N LEU A 517 13.18 52.28 -3.04
CA LEU A 517 14.00 53.04 -2.08
C LEU A 517 14.65 54.25 -2.74
N GLY A 518 15.17 54.10 -3.96
CA GLY A 518 15.71 55.21 -4.76
C GLY A 518 14.66 56.30 -5.01
N ILE A 519 13.41 55.92 -5.34
CA ILE A 519 12.29 56.86 -5.48
C ILE A 519 11.98 57.57 -4.16
N ALA A 520 12.02 56.82 -3.05
CA ALA A 520 11.84 57.40 -1.71
C ALA A 520 13.04 58.26 -1.25
N GLY A 521 14.15 58.25 -1.98
CA GLY A 521 15.40 58.94 -1.60
C GLY A 521 16.04 58.36 -0.33
N VAL A 522 15.88 57.05 -0.13
CA VAL A 522 16.49 56.31 0.98
C VAL A 522 17.75 55.63 0.47
N ALA A 523 18.84 55.74 1.22
CA ALA A 523 20.11 55.08 0.88
C ALA A 523 19.94 53.55 0.85
N LEU A 524 20.55 52.90 -0.14
CA LEU A 524 20.52 51.45 -0.28
C LEU A 524 21.50 50.79 0.70
N THR A 525 21.15 49.61 1.19
CA THR A 525 22.10 48.72 1.86
C THR A 525 23.05 48.09 0.83
N ASP A 526 24.22 47.63 1.27
CA ASP A 526 25.25 47.07 0.37
C ASP A 526 24.71 45.93 -0.51
N ASP A 527 23.86 45.08 0.05
CA ASP A 527 23.22 43.97 -0.67
C ASP A 527 22.26 44.46 -1.76
N LEU A 528 21.46 45.49 -1.46
CA LEU A 528 20.53 46.09 -2.42
C LEU A 528 21.26 46.87 -3.51
N ALA A 529 22.28 47.65 -3.13
CA ALA A 529 23.12 48.41 -4.06
C ALA A 529 23.83 47.48 -5.05
N SER A 530 24.44 46.40 -4.56
CA SER A 530 25.11 45.40 -5.40
C SER A 530 24.18 44.79 -6.46
N VAL A 531 22.94 44.47 -6.07
CA VAL A 531 21.95 43.94 -7.02
C VAL A 531 21.49 45.02 -8.01
N ASP A 532 21.23 46.23 -7.53
CA ASP A 532 20.81 47.38 -8.35
C ASP A 532 21.85 47.73 -9.42
N ASP A 533 23.12 47.83 -9.03
CA ASP A 533 24.25 48.13 -9.92
C ASP A 533 24.42 47.10 -11.02
N ARG A 534 24.10 45.82 -10.76
CA ARG A 534 24.13 44.79 -11.81
C ARG A 534 23.03 45.00 -12.84
N VAL A 535 21.84 45.42 -12.41
CA VAL A 535 20.71 45.72 -13.30
C VAL A 535 21.02 46.96 -14.15
N GLU A 536 21.54 48.02 -13.55
CA GLU A 536 21.86 49.26 -14.27
C GLU A 536 23.02 49.05 -15.26
N ARG A 537 24.10 48.34 -14.87
CA ARG A 537 25.18 47.98 -15.81
C ARG A 537 24.70 47.13 -16.99
N ALA A 538 23.76 46.21 -16.77
CA ALA A 538 23.19 45.40 -17.85
C ALA A 538 22.39 46.26 -18.85
N LYS A 539 21.70 47.31 -18.38
CA LYS A 539 21.01 48.28 -19.24
C LYS A 539 22.00 49.09 -20.08
N GLU A 540 23.08 49.58 -19.46
CA GLU A 540 24.14 50.34 -20.15
C GLU A 540 24.81 49.51 -21.25
N MET A 541 25.14 48.24 -21.00
CA MET A 541 25.72 47.34 -22.00
C MET A 541 24.77 47.06 -23.18
N THR A 542 23.47 46.98 -22.91
CA THR A 542 22.45 46.75 -23.94
C THR A 542 22.25 48.01 -24.78
N SER A 543 22.23 49.19 -24.15
CA SER A 543 22.17 50.49 -24.85
C SER A 543 23.42 50.77 -25.69
N ALA A 544 24.62 50.41 -25.19
CA ALA A 544 25.88 50.59 -25.90
C ALA A 544 26.00 49.70 -27.15
N ARG A 545 25.36 48.53 -27.16
CA ARG A 545 25.31 47.64 -28.34
C ARG A 545 24.28 48.08 -29.39
N GLY A 546 23.22 48.80 -28.99
CA GLY A 546 22.21 49.34 -29.92
C GLY A 546 22.61 50.64 -30.61
N GLY A 547 23.51 51.44 -30.01
CA GLY A 547 23.94 52.75 -30.54
C GLY A 547 25.02 52.72 -31.63
N ASN A 548 25.46 51.53 -32.07
CA ASN A 548 26.46 51.35 -33.12
C ASN A 548 25.86 50.73 -34.41
N SER A 549 24.55 50.92 -34.64
CA SER A 549 23.83 50.49 -35.84
C SER A 549 23.55 51.64 -36.79
#